data_AF-A0A956D5Z5-F1
#
_entry.id   AF-A0A956D5Z5-F1
#
_cell.length_a   1.000
_cell.length_b   1.000
_cell.length_c   1.000
_cell.angle_alpha   90.00
_cell.angle_beta   90.00
_cell.angle_gamma   90.00
#
_symmetry.space_group_name_H-M   'P 1'
#
loop_
_entity.id
_entity.type
_entity.pdbx_description
1 polymer ?
#
loop_
_entity_poly.entity_id
_entity_poly.type
_entity_poly.pdbx_seq_one_letter_code
_entity_poly.pdbx_strand_id
1 'polypeptide(L)'
;MNVDVTDAILISLRAALFGTLLATPVALGLGHLLARRTFPGRSLLAAALFVPLVLPPVVTGYLLLALFGRGGPLGFLDVPFHFAACVVAAFFVSLPLFVLSARQAFEAVDPRYEEVAATLGSPRAATFRRVTLPLALPGLAAGATLAFARALGEFGA
;
A
#
# COMPACT_ATOMS: atom_id res chain seq x y z
N MET A 1 2.01 9.57 34.93
CA MET A 1 2.05 8.78 33.68
C MET A 1 2.05 9.80 32.54
N ASN A 2 3.17 9.92 31.81
CA ASN A 2 3.51 11.08 30.97
C ASN A 2 2.51 11.29 29.83
N VAL A 3 1.85 12.45 29.82
CA VAL A 3 0.90 12.87 28.77
C VAL A 3 1.56 12.79 27.39
N ASP A 4 2.85 13.14 27.31
CA ASP A 4 3.65 13.15 26.07
C ASP A 4 3.81 11.78 25.40
N VAL A 5 3.95 10.70 26.17
CA VAL A 5 4.16 9.35 25.61
C VAL A 5 2.86 8.83 25.00
N THR A 6 1.73 9.13 25.63
CA THR A 6 0.42 8.68 25.16
C THR A 6 0.05 9.39 23.87
N ASP A 7 0.35 10.68 23.77
CA ASP A 7 0.13 11.47 22.56
C ASP A 7 1.03 11.01 21.41
N ALA A 8 2.30 10.71 21.67
CA ALA A 8 3.20 10.15 20.66
C ALA A 8 2.69 8.81 20.11
N ILE A 9 2.27 7.90 20.99
CA ILE A 9 1.68 6.61 20.57
C ILE A 9 0.43 6.83 19.71
N LEU A 10 -0.43 7.77 20.11
CA LEU A 10 -1.68 8.04 19.40
C LEU A 10 -1.44 8.63 18.01
N ILE A 11 -0.46 9.53 17.87
CA ILE A 11 -0.06 10.10 16.58
C ILE A 11 0.48 8.99 15.66
N SER A 12 1.39 8.16 16.15
CA SER A 12 1.96 7.06 15.37
C SER A 12 0.89 6.06 14.91
N LEU A 13 -0.03 5.70 15.82
CA LEU A 13 -1.13 4.80 15.52
C LEU A 13 -2.06 5.37 14.44
N ARG A 14 -2.45 6.64 14.58
CA ARG A 14 -3.32 7.32 13.60
C ARG A 14 -2.64 7.43 12.24
N ALA A 15 -1.37 7.83 12.21
CA ALA A 15 -0.63 7.98 10.98
C ALA A 15 -0.44 6.63 10.25
N ALA A 16 -0.08 5.57 10.98
CA ALA A 16 0.00 4.21 10.43
C ALA A 16 -1.36 3.73 9.89
N LEU A 17 -2.44 4.00 10.61
CA LEU A 17 -3.79 3.62 10.21
C LEU A 17 -4.21 4.33 8.92
N PHE A 18 -4.14 5.67 8.89
CA PHE A 18 -4.50 6.43 7.70
C PHE A 18 -3.59 6.12 6.51
N GLY A 19 -2.28 5.97 6.74
CA GLY A 19 -1.32 5.59 5.70
C GLY A 19 -1.67 4.25 5.06
N THR A 20 -1.99 3.24 5.88
CA THR A 20 -2.38 1.90 5.40
C THR A 20 -3.73 1.91 4.69
N LEU A 21 -4.71 2.67 5.20
CA LEU A 21 -6.02 2.83 4.55
C LEU A 21 -5.89 3.49 3.18
N LEU A 22 -5.03 4.50 3.04
CA LEU A 22 -4.73 5.13 1.75
C LEU A 22 -3.96 4.17 0.82
N ALA A 23 -3.08 3.33 1.37
CA ALA A 23 -2.36 2.33 0.60
C ALA A 23 -3.27 1.21 0.07
N THR A 24 -4.40 0.94 0.74
CA THR A 24 -5.33 -0.15 0.42
C THR A 24 -5.82 -0.13 -1.04
N PRO A 25 -6.48 0.93 -1.54
CA PRO A 25 -6.95 0.94 -2.93
C PRO A 25 -5.82 0.78 -3.95
N VAL A 26 -4.64 1.35 -3.66
CA VAL A 26 -3.46 1.25 -4.52
C VAL A 26 -2.90 -0.17 -4.52
N ALA A 27 -2.81 -0.80 -3.35
CA ALA A 27 -2.36 -2.18 -3.18
C ALA A 27 -3.31 -3.18 -3.85
N LEU A 28 -4.63 -2.98 -3.72
CA LEU A 28 -5.63 -3.80 -4.40
C LEU A 28 -5.49 -3.68 -5.93
N GLY A 29 -5.39 -2.45 -6.44
CA GLY A 29 -5.27 -2.19 -7.87
C GLY A 29 -3.99 -2.76 -8.47
N LEU A 30 -2.83 -2.43 -7.88
CA LEU A 30 -1.53 -2.89 -8.34
C LEU A 30 -1.34 -4.39 -8.09
N GLY A 31 -1.75 -4.90 -6.92
CA GLY A 31 -1.70 -6.32 -6.60
C GLY A 31 -2.48 -7.16 -7.62
N HIS A 32 -3.72 -6.75 -7.94
CA HIS A 32 -4.53 -7.42 -8.94
C HIS A 32 -3.91 -7.30 -10.34
N LEU A 33 -3.44 -6.11 -10.72
CA LEU A 33 -2.81 -5.87 -12.01
C LEU A 33 -1.58 -6.78 -12.20
N LEU A 34 -0.70 -6.85 -11.19
CA LEU A 34 0.46 -7.71 -11.18
C LEU A 34 0.09 -9.20 -11.04
N ALA A 35 -1.06 -9.56 -10.47
CA ALA A 35 -1.49 -10.95 -10.42
C ALA A 35 -2.07 -11.45 -11.76
N ARG A 36 -2.72 -10.57 -12.54
CA ARG A 36 -3.54 -10.98 -13.70
C ARG A 36 -3.02 -10.55 -15.07
N ARG A 37 -2.17 -9.52 -15.16
CA ARG A 37 -1.73 -8.96 -16.45
C ARG A 37 -0.21 -9.07 -16.62
N THR A 38 0.20 -9.55 -17.79
CA THR A 38 1.55 -9.38 -18.32
C THR A 38 1.55 -8.20 -19.30
N PHE A 39 2.49 -7.29 -19.17
CA PHE A 39 2.61 -6.11 -20.04
C PHE A 39 4.07 -5.63 -20.08
N PRO A 40 4.50 -4.97 -21.17
CA PRO A 40 5.84 -4.40 -21.26
C PRO A 40 6.02 -3.33 -20.16
N GLY A 41 7.10 -3.44 -19.37
CA GLY A 41 7.35 -2.54 -18.23
C GLY A 41 6.88 -3.07 -16.86
N ARG A 42 6.26 -4.26 -16.80
CA ARG A 42 5.90 -4.92 -15.53
C ARG A 42 7.08 -5.05 -14.57
N SER A 43 8.26 -5.42 -15.06
CA SER A 43 9.48 -5.55 -14.25
C SER A 43 9.94 -4.21 -13.68
N LEU A 44 9.86 -3.14 -14.47
CA LEU A 44 10.20 -1.78 -14.04
C LEU A 44 9.21 -1.28 -12.96
N LEU A 45 7.90 -1.52 -13.15
CA LEU A 45 6.89 -1.19 -12.16
C LEU A 45 7.13 -1.97 -10.86
N ALA A 46 7.39 -3.28 -10.94
CA ALA A 46 7.71 -4.09 -9.77
C ALA A 46 8.97 -3.56 -9.07
N ALA A 47 10.04 -3.28 -9.82
CA ALA A 47 11.26 -2.70 -9.26
C ALA A 47 10.96 -1.39 -8.52
N ALA A 48 10.28 -0.44 -9.16
CA ALA A 48 9.90 0.85 -8.56
C ALA A 48 9.08 0.69 -7.28
N LEU A 49 8.13 -0.25 -7.25
CA LEU A 49 7.32 -0.54 -6.07
C LEU A 49 8.13 -1.13 -4.92
N PHE A 50 9.16 -1.93 -5.22
CA PHE A 50 9.99 -2.58 -4.21
C PHE A 50 11.22 -1.75 -3.80
N VAL A 51 11.56 -0.67 -4.51
CA VAL A 51 12.66 0.24 -4.13
C VAL A 51 12.58 0.68 -2.67
N PRO A 52 11.44 1.15 -2.13
CA PRO A 52 11.38 1.62 -0.74
C PRO A 52 11.66 0.54 0.29
N LEU A 53 11.49 -0.74 -0.06
CA LEU A 53 11.78 -1.87 0.82
C LEU A 53 13.29 -2.11 0.99
N VAL A 54 14.09 -1.71 0.00
CA VAL A 54 15.55 -1.92 -0.03
C VAL A 54 16.29 -0.67 0.45
N LEU A 55 15.66 0.51 0.36
CA LEU A 55 16.27 1.76 0.80
C LEU A 55 16.36 1.83 2.33
N PRO A 56 17.47 2.38 2.88
CA PRO A 56 17.52 2.73 4.29
C PRO A 56 16.42 3.73 4.66
N PRO A 57 15.85 3.67 5.87
CA PRO A 57 14.72 4.53 6.26
C PRO A 57 15.02 6.02 6.12
N VAL A 58 16.24 6.42 6.47
CA VAL A 58 16.72 7.81 6.34
C VAL A 58 16.73 8.29 4.88
N VAL A 59 17.07 7.41 3.94
CA VAL A 59 17.05 7.74 2.50
C VAL A 59 15.62 7.90 2.03
N THR A 60 14.70 7.03 2.47
CA THR A 60 13.28 7.15 2.19
C THR A 60 12.71 8.47 2.74
N GLY A 61 13.02 8.84 3.98
CA GLY A 61 12.63 10.11 4.57
C GLY A 61 13.17 11.32 3.80
N TYR A 62 14.44 11.29 3.40
CA TYR A 62 15.04 12.34 2.57
C TYR A 62 14.36 12.45 1.19
N LEU A 63 14.07 11.34 0.52
CA LEU A 63 13.38 11.36 -0.77
C LEU A 63 11.96 11.94 -0.65
N LEU A 64 11.24 11.61 0.42
CA LEU A 64 9.94 12.20 0.71
C LEU A 64 10.05 13.70 0.96
N LEU A 65 11.06 14.16 1.71
CA LEU A 65 11.30 15.58 1.91
C LEU A 65 11.71 16.28 0.60
N ALA A 66 12.51 15.64 -0.25
CA ALA A 66 12.87 16.19 -1.56
C ALA A 66 11.65 16.28 -2.49
N LEU A 67 10.68 15.37 -2.36
CA LEU A 67 9.47 15.34 -3.17
C LEU A 67 8.42 16.36 -2.69
N PHE A 68 8.12 16.36 -1.38
CA PHE A 68 7.07 17.16 -0.74
C PHE A 68 7.56 18.46 -0.10
N GLY A 69 8.88 18.68 -0.02
CA GLY A 69 9.49 19.91 0.49
C GLY A 69 9.16 21.12 -0.37
N ARG A 70 9.35 22.33 0.17
CA ARG A 70 9.03 23.61 -0.53
C ARG A 70 9.64 23.75 -1.93
N GLY A 71 10.82 23.15 -2.17
CA GLY A 71 11.49 23.14 -3.48
C GLY A 71 11.23 21.90 -4.33
N GLY A 72 10.43 20.95 -3.84
CA GLY A 72 10.13 19.68 -4.50
C GLY A 72 8.99 19.79 -5.52
N PRO A 73 8.87 18.81 -6.43
CA PRO A 73 7.81 18.80 -7.45
C PRO A 73 6.39 18.72 -6.87
N LEU A 74 6.24 18.19 -5.65
CA LEU A 74 4.97 18.17 -4.90
C LEU A 74 4.94 19.19 -3.75
N GLY A 75 5.87 20.15 -3.74
CA GLY A 75 6.00 21.15 -2.68
C GLY A 75 4.80 22.09 -2.55
N PHE A 76 3.98 22.21 -3.60
CA PHE A 76 2.73 22.98 -3.57
C PHE A 76 1.70 22.43 -2.58
N LEU A 77 1.85 21.19 -2.11
CA LEU A 77 0.96 20.58 -1.12
C LEU A 77 1.28 21.03 0.32
N ASP A 78 2.41 21.72 0.56
CA ASP A 78 2.92 22.20 1.88
C ASP A 78 2.72 21.19 3.04
N VAL A 79 2.96 19.91 2.74
CA VAL A 79 2.82 18.78 3.66
C VAL A 79 3.90 18.68 4.75
N PRO A 80 5.18 19.11 4.56
CA PRO A 80 6.24 18.91 5.54
C PRO A 80 5.89 19.46 6.93
N PHE A 81 6.36 18.79 7.98
CA PHE A 81 6.15 19.16 9.40
C PHE A 81 4.69 19.14 9.88
N HIS A 82 3.77 18.59 9.10
CA HIS A 82 2.37 18.35 9.50
C HIS A 82 2.11 16.86 9.72
N PHE A 83 1.01 16.55 10.41
CA PHE A 83 0.51 15.17 10.54
C PHE A 83 0.34 14.46 9.19
N ALA A 84 0.00 15.21 8.14
CA ALA A 84 -0.10 14.70 6.78
C ALA A 84 1.22 14.12 6.27
N ALA A 85 2.39 14.64 6.66
CA ALA A 85 3.68 14.07 6.31
C ALA A 85 3.86 12.67 6.91
N CYS A 86 3.43 12.49 8.17
CA CYS A 86 3.47 11.18 8.83
C CYS A 86 2.58 10.16 8.10
N VAL A 87 1.38 10.57 7.66
CA VAL A 87 0.47 9.73 6.88
C VAL A 87 1.08 9.34 5.52
N VAL A 88 1.70 10.29 4.84
CA VAL A 88 2.38 10.06 3.56
C VAL A 88 3.57 9.10 3.74
N ALA A 89 4.41 9.31 4.76
CA ALA A 89 5.50 8.40 5.06
C ALA A 89 4.98 6.98 5.35
N ALA A 90 3.98 6.84 6.22
CA ALA A 90 3.32 5.58 6.52
C ALA A 90 2.75 4.90 5.26
N PHE A 91 2.17 5.66 4.33
CA PHE A 91 1.70 5.17 3.04
C PHE A 91 2.85 4.58 2.20
N PHE A 92 3.95 5.32 2.00
CA PHE A 92 5.07 4.85 1.18
C PHE A 92 5.79 3.64 1.76
N VAL A 93 5.83 3.54 3.09
CA VAL A 93 6.43 2.43 3.82
C VAL A 93 5.56 1.18 3.78
N SER A 94 4.24 1.32 3.93
CA SER A 94 3.28 0.20 3.95
C SER A 94 3.01 -0.38 2.56
N LEU A 95 3.05 0.46 1.52
CA LEU A 95 2.59 0.12 0.19
C LEU A 95 3.34 -1.04 -0.49
N PRO A 96 4.69 -1.13 -0.49
CA PRO A 96 5.42 -2.23 -1.14
C PRO A 96 5.04 -3.59 -0.56
N LEU A 97 4.97 -3.66 0.77
CA LEU A 97 4.62 -4.88 1.49
C LEU A 97 3.16 -5.27 1.22
N PHE A 98 2.25 -4.30 1.23
CA PHE A 98 0.85 -4.58 0.95
C PHE A 98 0.63 -5.03 -0.50
N VAL A 99 1.27 -4.37 -1.47
CA VAL A 99 1.18 -4.77 -2.89
C VAL A 99 1.67 -6.21 -3.08
N LEU A 100 2.75 -6.61 -2.41
CA LEU A 100 3.26 -7.98 -2.44
C LEU A 100 2.22 -8.98 -1.92
N SER A 101 1.68 -8.74 -0.72
CA SER A 101 0.68 -9.62 -0.13
C SER A 101 -0.62 -9.64 -0.96
N ALA A 102 -1.04 -8.50 -1.49
CA ALA A 102 -2.23 -8.41 -2.34
C ALA A 102 -2.04 -9.19 -3.64
N ARG A 103 -0.88 -9.06 -4.28
CA ARG A 103 -0.53 -9.86 -5.46
C ARG A 103 -0.61 -11.36 -5.16
N GLN A 104 0.01 -11.81 -4.07
CA GLN A 104 -0.02 -13.22 -3.67
C GLN A 104 -1.44 -13.70 -3.37
N ALA A 105 -2.25 -12.89 -2.67
CA ALA A 105 -3.64 -13.20 -2.36
C ALA A 105 -4.48 -13.35 -3.64
N PHE A 106 -4.29 -12.48 -4.64
CA PHE A 106 -4.97 -12.63 -5.92
C PHE A 106 -4.44 -13.81 -6.73
N GLU A 107 -3.12 -14.06 -6.76
CA GLU A 107 -2.51 -15.22 -7.43
C GLU A 107 -3.02 -16.56 -6.86
N ALA A 108 -3.38 -16.59 -5.57
CA ALA A 108 -3.94 -17.78 -4.92
C ALA A 108 -5.41 -18.08 -5.30
N VAL A 109 -6.14 -17.12 -5.88
CA VAL A 109 -7.51 -17.36 -6.36
C VAL A 109 -7.45 -18.10 -7.69
N ASP A 110 -8.05 -19.29 -7.75
CA ASP A 110 -8.11 -20.11 -8.97
C ASP A 110 -8.79 -19.33 -10.13
N PRO A 111 -8.09 -19.12 -11.27
CA PRO A 111 -8.65 -18.45 -12.44
C PRO A 111 -9.95 -19.06 -12.95
N ARG A 112 -10.21 -20.35 -12.70
CA ARG A 112 -11.44 -21.05 -13.09
C ARG A 112 -12.70 -20.40 -12.52
N TYR A 113 -12.62 -19.81 -11.33
CA TYR A 113 -13.77 -19.10 -10.77
C TYR A 113 -14.11 -17.85 -11.58
N GLU A 114 -13.11 -17.16 -12.13
CA GLU A 114 -13.30 -15.99 -12.98
C GLU A 114 -13.83 -16.40 -14.37
N GLU A 115 -13.38 -17.53 -14.91
CA GLU A 115 -13.85 -18.12 -16.16
C GLU A 115 -15.33 -18.53 -16.07
N VAL A 116 -15.73 -19.22 -15.00
CA VAL A 116 -17.14 -19.60 -14.76
C VAL A 116 -18.03 -18.38 -14.61
N ALA A 117 -17.56 -17.33 -13.92
CA ALA A 117 -18.33 -16.09 -13.84
C ALA A 117 -18.50 -15.44 -15.23
N ALA A 118 -17.48 -15.50 -16.08
CA ALA A 118 -17.56 -14.96 -17.44
C ALA A 118 -18.53 -15.75 -18.33
N THR A 119 -18.61 -17.09 -18.20
CA THR A 119 -19.59 -17.90 -18.95
C THR A 119 -21.03 -17.63 -18.52
N LEU A 120 -21.23 -17.22 -17.26
CA LEU A 120 -22.52 -16.74 -16.74
C LEU A 120 -22.86 -15.30 -17.16
N GLY A 121 -22.05 -14.67 -18.03
CA GLY A 121 -22.27 -13.32 -18.54
C GLY A 121 -21.86 -12.20 -17.58
N SER A 122 -21.14 -12.52 -16.50
CA SER A 122 -20.68 -11.50 -15.55
C SER A 122 -19.57 -10.64 -16.17
N PRO A 123 -19.71 -9.30 -16.22
CA PRO A 123 -18.64 -8.43 -16.68
C PRO A 123 -17.45 -8.46 -15.71
N ARG A 124 -16.24 -8.19 -16.23
CA ARG A 124 -14.98 -8.26 -15.45
C ARG A 124 -15.03 -7.53 -14.11
N ALA A 125 -15.65 -6.35 -14.06
CA ALA A 125 -15.79 -5.58 -12.82
C ALA A 125 -16.71 -6.26 -11.79
N ALA A 126 -17.77 -6.92 -12.24
CA ALA A 126 -18.65 -7.70 -11.37
C ALA A 126 -17.96 -8.97 -10.90
N THR A 127 -17.23 -9.67 -11.78
CA THR A 127 -16.42 -10.85 -11.41
C THR A 127 -15.37 -10.49 -10.37
N PHE A 128 -14.64 -9.38 -10.56
CA PHE A 128 -13.69 -8.90 -9.56
C PHE A 128 -14.35 -8.66 -8.20
N ARG A 129 -15.47 -7.91 -8.16
CA ARG A 129 -16.13 -7.55 -6.90
C ARG A 129 -16.83 -8.72 -6.21
N ARG A 130 -17.37 -9.67 -6.96
CA ARG A 130 -18.22 -10.75 -6.44
C ARG A 130 -17.50 -12.09 -6.26
N VAL A 131 -16.37 -12.28 -6.94
CA VAL A 131 -15.63 -13.55 -6.96
C VAL A 131 -14.21 -13.32 -6.48
N THR A 132 -13.39 -12.59 -7.25
CA THR A 132 -11.96 -12.46 -6.98
C THR A 132 -11.66 -11.77 -5.66
N LEU A 133 -12.31 -10.63 -5.39
CA LEU A 133 -12.07 -9.83 -4.20
C LEU A 133 -12.48 -10.59 -2.91
N PRO A 134 -13.70 -11.16 -2.78
CA PRO A 134 -14.09 -11.95 -1.61
C PRO A 134 -13.19 -13.16 -1.34
N LEU A 135 -12.76 -13.86 -2.39
CA LEU A 135 -11.86 -15.01 -2.26
C LEU A 135 -10.45 -14.60 -1.81
N ALA A 136 -9.98 -13.42 -2.23
CA ALA A 136 -8.69 -12.88 -1.82
C ALA A 136 -8.72 -12.16 -0.44
N LEU A 137 -9.90 -11.87 0.11
CA LEU A 137 -10.05 -11.07 1.35
C LEU A 137 -9.20 -11.57 2.53
N PRO A 138 -9.11 -12.88 2.85
CA PRO A 138 -8.30 -13.34 3.97
C PRO A 138 -6.81 -12.99 3.79
N GLY A 139 -6.28 -13.17 2.58
CA GLY A 139 -4.91 -12.80 2.24
C GLY A 139 -4.68 -11.29 2.22
N LEU A 140 -5.67 -10.53 1.74
CA LEU A 140 -5.64 -9.06 1.76
C LEU A 140 -5.67 -8.51 3.19
N ALA A 141 -6.47 -9.11 4.08
CA ALA A 141 -6.53 -8.72 5.49
C ALA A 141 -5.21 -9.01 6.21
N ALA A 142 -4.59 -10.16 5.95
CA ALA A 142 -3.26 -10.48 6.46
C ALA A 142 -2.21 -9.47 5.95
N GLY A 143 -2.25 -9.16 4.65
CA GLY A 143 -1.38 -8.16 4.02
C GLY A 143 -1.55 -6.76 4.62
N ALA A 144 -2.80 -6.32 4.81
CA ALA A 144 -3.11 -5.04 5.44
C ALA A 144 -2.57 -4.96 6.88
N THR A 145 -2.69 -6.05 7.63
CA THR A 145 -2.20 -6.13 9.02
C THR A 145 -0.67 -6.03 9.06
N LEU A 146 0.03 -6.73 8.16
CA LEU A 146 1.50 -6.65 8.05
C LEU A 146 1.96 -5.26 7.62
N ALA A 147 1.29 -4.67 6.63
CA ALA A 147 1.54 -3.32 6.15
C ALA A 147 1.34 -2.26 7.24
N PHE A 148 0.28 -2.39 8.03
CA PHE A 148 0.02 -1.55 9.19
C PHE A 148 1.09 -1.71 10.27
N ALA A 149 1.45 -2.94 10.63
CA ALA A 149 2.51 -3.22 11.59
C ALA A 149 3.86 -2.63 11.13
N ARG A 150 4.16 -2.73 9.83
CA ARG A 150 5.38 -2.18 9.23
C ARG A 150 5.41 -0.65 9.27
N ALA A 151 4.29 0.02 9.03
CA ALA A 151 4.18 1.47 9.15
C ALA A 151 4.30 1.94 10.60
N LEU A 152 3.68 1.20 11.55
CA LEU A 152 3.79 1.50 12.98
C LEU A 152 5.23 1.36 13.50
N GLY A 153 5.98 0.38 12.96
CA GLY A 153 7.36 0.12 13.35
C GLY A 153 8.40 1.09 12.77
N GLU A 154 8.04 1.96 11.82
CA GLU A 154 9.02 2.82 11.12
C GLU A 154 9.05 4.30 11.49
N PHE A 155 8.51 4.66 12.65
CA PHE A 155 8.64 6.02 13.20
C PHE A 155 10.06 6.44 13.63
N GLY A 156 11.10 5.70 13.19
CA GLY A 156 12.49 6.17 13.22
C GLY A 156 12.95 6.86 11.92
N ALA A 157 12.10 6.93 10.88
CA ALA A 157 12.37 7.54 9.58
C ALA A 157 11.88 8.99 9.47
#